data_AF-A0A818UIF2-F1
#
_entry.id   AF-A0A818UIF2-F1
#
_cell.length_a   1.000
_cell.length_b   1.000
_cell.length_c   1.000
_cell.angle_alpha   90.00
_cell.angle_beta   90.00
_cell.angle_gamma   90.00
#
_symmetry.space_group_name_H-M   'P 1'
#
loop_
_entity.id
_entity.type
_entity.pdbx_description
1 polymer ?
#
loop_
_entity_poly.entity_id
_entity_poly.type
_entity_poly.pdbx_seq_one_letter_code
_entity_poly.pdbx_strand_id
1 'polypeptide(L)'
;MELKSGLTNGGHQTLTSIIIREKNDEYLAKVIGEFENGSRTEKDVSNLVVMGETKRIALVAHNNKKTELIECLRQHRDILAKHKLYGTGTTGSLVEKELQIPVTKFESGPLGGDQQLGAKITARELDILIFFIDPLDSHPHNSDVQALLRLAQVYGIICATTASTVDFIFSSTKMNEPHVRKIQIAQTSKPK
;
A
#
# COMPACT_ATOMS: atom_id res chain seq x y z
N MET A 1 -18.64 24.28 -34.31
CA MET A 1 -17.35 23.85 -34.88
C MET A 1 -17.37 22.34 -34.87
N GLU A 2 -17.18 21.71 -36.04
CA GLU A 2 -17.83 20.44 -36.36
C GLU A 2 -17.09 19.17 -35.91
N LEU A 3 -17.86 18.14 -35.59
CA LEU A 3 -17.44 16.75 -35.64
C LEU A 3 -17.05 16.39 -37.08
N LYS A 4 -15.89 15.74 -37.29
CA LYS A 4 -15.61 15.00 -38.52
C LYS A 4 -15.35 13.53 -38.22
N SER A 5 -16.18 12.69 -38.84
CA SER A 5 -16.01 11.25 -38.93
C SER A 5 -15.22 10.88 -40.20
N GLY A 6 -14.48 9.77 -40.14
CA GLY A 6 -13.69 9.26 -41.26
C GLY A 6 -12.79 8.11 -40.81
N LEU A 7 -13.29 6.86 -40.94
CA LEU A 7 -12.52 5.64 -40.70
C LEU A 7 -11.46 5.48 -41.82
N THR A 8 -10.32 4.82 -41.66
CA THR A 8 -10.09 3.39 -41.35
C THR A 8 -8.66 3.16 -40.79
N ASN A 9 -8.30 2.09 -40.07
CA ASN A 9 -9.04 0.90 -39.63
C ASN A 9 -8.35 0.24 -38.40
N GLY A 10 -9.03 -0.70 -37.74
CA GLY A 10 -8.43 -1.84 -37.02
C GLY A 10 -7.65 -1.60 -35.72
N GLY A 11 -7.24 -0.36 -35.41
CA GLY A 11 -6.47 -0.04 -34.21
C GLY A 11 -7.32 0.06 -32.94
N HIS A 12 -7.79 -1.06 -32.38
CA HIS A 12 -8.28 -1.09 -31.00
C HIS A 12 -7.11 -0.81 -30.05
N GLN A 13 -6.92 0.46 -29.69
CA GLN A 13 -6.20 0.81 -28.46
C GLN A 13 -7.04 0.26 -27.30
N THR A 14 -6.52 -0.78 -26.64
CA THR A 14 -7.13 -1.40 -25.45
C THR A 14 -7.26 -0.36 -24.34
N LEU A 15 -8.25 -0.49 -23.44
CA LEU A 15 -8.36 0.42 -22.27
C LEU A 15 -7.05 0.41 -21.46
N THR A 16 -6.38 -0.73 -21.46
CA THR A 16 -5.01 -0.94 -21.00
C THR A 16 -4.01 0.12 -21.50
N SER A 17 -3.97 0.38 -22.81
CA SER A 17 -3.07 1.37 -23.42
C SER A 17 -3.41 2.82 -23.04
N ILE A 18 -4.68 3.09 -22.68
CA ILE A 18 -5.14 4.38 -22.16
C ILE A 18 -4.68 4.56 -20.71
N ILE A 19 -4.82 3.53 -19.86
CA ILE A 19 -4.33 3.55 -18.46
C ILE A 19 -2.82 3.80 -18.40
N ILE A 20 -2.05 3.21 -19.31
CA ILE A 20 -0.60 3.45 -19.44
C ILE A 20 -0.33 4.92 -19.82
N ARG A 21 -1.03 5.44 -20.84
CA ARG A 21 -0.86 6.82 -21.32
C ARG A 21 -1.26 7.89 -20.31
N GLU A 22 -2.33 7.68 -19.55
CA GLU A 22 -2.80 8.64 -18.54
C GLU A 22 -1.90 8.69 -17.29
N LYS A 23 -1.15 7.62 -17.00
CA LYS A 23 -0.25 7.55 -15.83
C LYS A 23 1.24 7.66 -16.15
N ASN A 24 1.60 7.57 -17.43
CA ASN A 24 2.96 7.70 -17.94
C ASN A 24 3.98 6.79 -17.20
N ASP A 25 3.56 5.57 -16.88
CA ASP A 25 4.29 4.59 -16.08
C ASP A 25 4.80 3.45 -16.98
N GLU A 26 6.08 3.51 -17.33
CA GLU A 26 6.75 2.53 -18.21
C GLU A 26 6.85 1.14 -17.57
N TYR A 27 6.92 1.06 -16.23
CA TYR A 27 6.91 -0.21 -15.53
C TYR A 27 5.52 -0.85 -15.56
N LEU A 28 4.45 -0.07 -15.40
CA LEU A 28 3.08 -0.52 -15.61
C LEU A 28 2.90 -1.06 -17.04
N ALA A 29 3.44 -0.36 -18.05
CA ALA A 29 3.39 -0.80 -19.45
C ALA A 29 4.08 -2.16 -19.66
N LYS A 30 5.28 -2.34 -19.11
CA LYS A 30 6.02 -3.60 -19.19
C LYS A 30 5.26 -4.75 -18.51
N VAL A 31 4.82 -4.55 -17.27
CA VAL A 31 4.10 -5.58 -16.49
C VAL A 31 2.78 -5.95 -17.18
N ILE A 32 2.09 -4.98 -17.77
CA ILE A 32 0.92 -5.23 -18.60
C ILE A 32 1.26 -6.06 -19.83
N GLY A 33 2.32 -5.72 -20.58
CA GLY A 33 2.71 -6.48 -21.77
C GLY A 33 3.10 -7.94 -21.46
N GLU A 34 3.68 -8.19 -20.27
CA GLU A 34 3.91 -9.54 -19.74
C GLU A 34 2.59 -10.26 -19.39
N PHE A 35 1.54 -9.54 -18.97
CA PHE A 35 0.20 -10.11 -18.71
C PHE A 35 -0.69 -10.30 -19.95
N GLU A 36 -0.58 -9.45 -20.97
CA GLU A 36 -1.39 -9.55 -22.21
C GLU A 36 -1.07 -10.81 -23.02
N ASN A 37 0.18 -11.29 -22.98
CA ASN A 37 0.59 -12.58 -23.54
C ASN A 37 -0.09 -13.81 -22.86
N GLY A 38 -0.84 -13.61 -21.77
CA GLY A 38 -1.41 -14.65 -20.92
C GLY A 38 -2.94 -14.64 -20.79
N SER A 39 -3.68 -14.26 -21.84
CA SER A 39 -5.15 -14.44 -21.94
C SER A 39 -5.98 -13.91 -20.75
N ARG A 40 -5.63 -12.72 -20.21
CA ARG A 40 -6.35 -12.07 -19.10
C ARG A 40 -7.21 -10.90 -19.58
N THR A 41 -8.26 -10.59 -18.82
CA THR A 41 -9.29 -9.61 -19.22
C THR A 41 -8.94 -8.18 -18.79
N GLU A 42 -9.50 -7.15 -19.43
CA GLU A 42 -9.34 -5.74 -18.99
C GLU A 42 -9.74 -5.54 -17.51
N LYS A 43 -10.74 -6.33 -17.05
CA LYS A 43 -11.23 -6.35 -15.66
C LYS A 43 -10.23 -6.95 -14.65
N ASP A 44 -9.19 -7.65 -15.12
CA ASP A 44 -8.07 -8.08 -14.27
C ASP A 44 -7.05 -6.96 -14.06
N VAL A 45 -6.87 -6.08 -15.07
CA VAL A 45 -5.89 -4.99 -15.05
C VAL A 45 -6.35 -3.82 -14.16
N SER A 46 -7.65 -3.50 -14.15
CA SER A 46 -8.23 -2.43 -13.30
C SER A 46 -7.93 -2.57 -11.79
N ASN A 47 -7.66 -3.80 -11.37
CA ASN A 47 -7.48 -4.20 -9.97
C ASN A 47 -5.99 -4.24 -9.58
N LEU A 48 -5.08 -3.96 -10.52
CA LEU A 48 -3.65 -3.87 -10.26
C LEU A 48 -3.30 -2.50 -9.65
N VAL A 49 -2.32 -2.50 -8.75
CA VAL A 49 -1.72 -1.31 -8.15
C VAL A 49 -0.22 -1.44 -8.24
N VAL A 50 0.41 -0.51 -8.96
CA VAL A 50 1.86 -0.35 -8.99
C VAL A 50 2.31 0.35 -7.72
N MET A 51 3.35 -0.21 -7.11
CA MET A 51 4.13 0.40 -6.04
C MET A 51 5.50 0.72 -6.65
N GLY A 52 5.87 2.00 -6.67
CA GLY A 52 7.18 2.42 -7.17
C GLY A 52 8.33 2.02 -6.24
N GLU A 53 9.55 2.38 -6.60
CA GLU A 53 10.76 2.13 -5.79
C GLU A 53 10.63 2.76 -4.39
N THR A 54 10.27 4.05 -4.32
CA THR A 54 9.93 4.75 -3.07
C THR A 54 8.58 4.27 -2.53
N LYS A 55 8.60 3.32 -1.59
CA LYS A 55 7.40 2.83 -0.89
C LYS A 55 6.78 3.87 0.04
N ARG A 56 5.46 3.78 0.25
CA ARG A 56 4.68 4.57 1.21
C ARG A 56 4.31 3.70 2.41
N ILE A 57 4.92 3.96 3.55
CA ILE A 57 4.94 3.06 4.72
C ILE A 57 4.18 3.69 5.88
N ALA A 58 3.12 3.03 6.35
CA ALA A 58 2.41 3.40 7.57
C ALA A 58 3.00 2.69 8.79
N LEU A 59 3.18 3.43 9.89
CA LEU A 59 3.77 2.98 11.14
C LEU A 59 2.78 3.19 12.29
N VAL A 60 2.34 2.09 12.91
CA VAL A 60 1.35 2.08 14.00
C VAL A 60 1.84 1.13 15.10
N ALA A 61 1.68 1.51 16.37
CA ALA A 61 1.96 0.63 17.49
C ALA A 61 1.07 0.94 18.70
N HIS A 62 0.57 -0.11 19.36
CA HIS A 62 -0.01 0.01 20.70
C HIS A 62 1.06 0.47 21.69
N ASN A 63 0.67 1.06 22.83
CA ASN A 63 1.62 1.75 23.72
C ASN A 63 2.75 0.83 24.20
N ASN A 64 2.41 -0.38 24.66
CA ASN A 64 3.39 -1.38 25.12
C ASN A 64 4.32 -1.90 24.01
N LYS A 65 3.96 -1.65 22.75
CA LYS A 65 4.68 -2.09 21.54
C LYS A 65 5.51 -0.99 20.87
N LYS A 66 5.43 0.25 21.35
CA LYS A 66 6.20 1.38 20.77
C LYS A 66 7.71 1.20 20.91
N THR A 67 8.19 0.68 22.04
CA THR A 67 9.63 0.41 22.24
C THR A 67 10.14 -0.66 21.27
N GLU A 68 9.42 -1.79 21.16
CA GLU A 68 9.73 -2.89 20.23
C GLU A 68 9.74 -2.41 18.77
N LEU A 69 8.78 -1.55 18.38
CA LEU A 69 8.75 -0.92 17.06
C LEU A 69 10.00 -0.06 16.82
N ILE A 70 10.37 0.81 17.76
CA ILE A 70 11.54 1.69 17.60
C ILE A 70 12.84 0.90 17.52
N GLU A 71 13.01 -0.13 18.34
CA GLU A 71 14.20 -1.00 18.31
C GLU A 71 14.33 -1.74 16.98
N CYS A 72 13.23 -2.29 16.46
CA CYS A 72 13.18 -2.90 15.13
C CYS A 72 13.49 -1.88 14.02
N LEU A 73 12.76 -0.76 13.96
CA LEU A 73 12.95 0.24 12.90
C LEU A 73 14.34 0.88 12.93
N ARG A 74 14.99 1.00 14.09
CA ARG A 74 16.36 1.54 14.22
C ARG A 74 17.39 0.69 13.47
N GLN A 75 17.19 -0.64 13.39
CA GLN A 75 18.07 -1.54 12.62
C GLN A 75 17.94 -1.33 11.10
N HIS A 76 16.79 -0.82 10.65
CA HIS A 76 16.45 -0.60 9.23
C HIS A 76 16.40 0.87 8.83
N ARG A 77 16.99 1.75 9.65
CA ARG A 77 16.91 3.21 9.54
C ARG A 77 17.29 3.74 8.15
N ASP A 78 18.34 3.20 7.53
CA ASP A 78 18.81 3.66 6.22
C ASP A 78 17.99 3.13 5.02
N ILE A 79 17.17 2.10 5.24
CA ILE A 79 16.15 1.66 4.29
C ILE A 79 14.95 2.60 4.40
N LEU A 80 14.46 2.82 5.63
CA LEU A 80 13.33 3.70 5.94
C LEU A 80 13.56 5.14 5.42
N ALA A 81 14.78 5.66 5.50
CA ALA A 81 15.14 7.00 5.02
C ALA A 81 14.95 7.20 3.50
N LYS A 82 14.82 6.12 2.71
CA LYS A 82 14.57 6.16 1.25
C LYS A 82 13.08 6.13 0.89
N HIS A 83 12.20 6.12 1.89
CA HIS A 83 10.77 5.85 1.74
C HIS A 83 9.93 6.94 2.41
N LYS A 84 8.65 7.03 2.04
CA LYS A 84 7.71 8.01 2.61
C LYS A 84 7.04 7.42 3.83
N LEU A 85 7.36 7.95 5.02
CA LEU A 85 6.83 7.47 6.29
C LEU A 85 5.57 8.23 6.72
N TYR A 86 4.60 7.48 7.22
CA TYR A 86 3.35 7.93 7.80
C TYR A 86 3.17 7.28 9.17
N GLY A 87 2.56 7.93 10.15
CA GLY A 87 2.28 7.28 11.43
C GLY A 87 1.23 7.99 12.28
N THR A 88 0.51 7.24 13.10
CA THR A 88 -0.46 7.79 14.06
C THR A 88 0.22 8.59 15.16
N GLY A 89 -0.43 9.63 15.68
CA GLY A 89 0.20 10.78 16.33
C GLY A 89 1.40 10.50 17.25
N THR A 90 1.23 9.70 18.29
CA THR A 90 2.32 9.38 19.24
C THR A 90 3.37 8.44 18.66
N THR A 91 2.99 7.51 17.78
CA THR A 91 3.91 6.59 17.10
C THR A 91 4.79 7.35 16.10
N GLY A 92 4.18 8.16 15.22
CA GLY A 92 4.91 8.93 14.22
C GLY A 92 5.86 9.96 14.84
N SER A 93 5.43 10.63 15.92
CA SER A 93 6.28 11.56 16.67
C SER A 93 7.47 10.88 17.34
N LEU A 94 7.28 9.67 17.87
CA LEU A 94 8.36 8.89 18.47
C LEU A 94 9.36 8.40 17.41
N VAL A 95 8.89 7.90 16.27
CA VAL A 95 9.75 7.45 15.16
C VAL A 95 10.59 8.62 14.62
N GLU A 96 9.97 9.77 14.36
CA GLU A 96 10.67 10.96 13.87
C GLU A 96 11.76 11.42 14.84
N LYS A 97 11.46 11.46 16.14
CA LYS A 97 12.42 11.79 17.20
C LYS A 97 13.59 10.80 17.28
N GLU A 98 13.32 9.51 17.28
CA GLU A 98 14.31 8.47 17.58
C GLU A 98 15.17 8.07 16.37
N LEU A 99 14.64 8.16 15.15
CA LEU A 99 15.35 7.77 13.91
C LEU A 99 15.84 8.98 13.09
N GLN A 100 15.39 10.19 13.41
CA GLN A 100 15.71 11.42 12.67
C GLN A 100 15.37 11.27 11.17
N ILE A 101 14.14 10.84 10.89
CA ILE A 101 13.54 10.71 9.55
C ILE A 101 12.17 11.40 9.58
N PRO A 102 11.82 12.27 8.60
CA PRO A 102 10.53 12.92 8.58
C PRO A 102 9.35 11.94 8.52
N VAL A 103 8.33 12.15 9.36
CA VAL A 103 7.11 11.32 9.38
C VAL A 103 5.87 12.20 9.20
N THR A 104 5.03 11.86 8.22
CA THR A 104 3.70 12.47 8.09
C THR A 104 2.83 11.94 9.23
N LYS A 105 2.55 12.80 10.22
CA LYS A 105 1.80 12.46 11.42
C LYS A 105 0.30 12.60 11.18
N PHE A 106 -0.44 11.55 11.57
CA PHE A 106 -1.89 11.49 11.62
C PHE A 106 -2.39 11.62 13.06
N GLU A 107 -3.70 11.61 13.25
CA GLU A 107 -4.28 11.53 14.59
C GLU A 107 -3.85 10.26 15.34
N SER A 108 -4.08 10.22 16.64
CA SER A 108 -3.95 8.95 17.38
C SER A 108 -4.99 7.94 16.88
N GLY A 109 -4.69 6.64 16.90
CA GLY A 109 -5.61 5.58 16.49
C GLY A 109 -7.03 5.73 17.08
N PRO A 110 -7.16 5.85 18.43
CA PRO A 110 -8.44 6.08 19.12
C PRO A 110 -9.20 7.37 18.73
N LEU A 111 -8.53 8.35 18.11
CA LEU A 111 -9.13 9.60 17.63
C LEU A 111 -9.35 9.62 16.10
N GLY A 112 -9.29 8.45 15.45
CA GLY A 112 -9.54 8.29 14.01
C GLY A 112 -8.28 8.19 13.14
N GLY A 113 -7.08 8.16 13.71
CA GLY A 113 -5.83 7.98 12.96
C GLY A 113 -5.80 6.70 12.12
N ASP A 114 -6.40 5.63 12.62
CA ASP A 114 -6.50 4.35 11.90
C ASP A 114 -7.44 4.45 10.68
N GLN A 115 -8.47 5.29 10.78
CA GLN A 115 -9.40 5.59 9.69
C GLN A 115 -8.75 6.49 8.63
N GLN A 116 -7.91 7.45 9.03
CA GLN A 116 -7.09 8.25 8.11
C GLN A 116 -6.12 7.36 7.31
N LEU A 117 -5.48 6.39 7.95
CA LEU A 117 -4.66 5.38 7.26
C LEU A 117 -5.51 4.49 6.33
N GLY A 118 -6.69 4.06 6.80
CA GLY A 118 -7.64 3.29 5.99
C GLY A 118 -8.05 4.02 4.70
N ALA A 119 -8.32 5.33 4.78
CA ALA A 119 -8.61 6.17 3.61
C ALA A 119 -7.43 6.23 2.62
N LYS A 120 -6.18 6.27 3.11
CA LYS A 120 -5.01 6.20 2.23
C LYS A 120 -4.79 4.83 1.60
N ILE A 121 -5.17 3.74 2.27
CA ILE A 121 -5.19 2.41 1.65
C ILE A 121 -6.18 2.41 0.48
N THR A 122 -7.41 2.91 0.67
CA THR A 122 -8.43 2.92 -0.40
C THR A 122 -8.08 3.86 -1.56
N ALA A 123 -7.42 4.98 -1.27
CA ALA A 123 -6.87 5.89 -2.28
C ALA A 123 -5.65 5.34 -3.06
N ARG A 124 -5.16 4.13 -2.73
CA ARG A 124 -3.92 3.54 -3.28
C ARG A 124 -2.67 4.36 -2.95
N GLU A 125 -2.66 5.01 -1.78
CA GLU A 125 -1.64 5.93 -1.27
C GLU A 125 -0.77 5.39 -0.12
N LEU A 126 -0.95 4.13 0.24
CA LEU A 126 -0.07 3.36 1.12
C LEU A 126 0.28 2.04 0.43
N ASP A 127 1.47 1.51 0.70
CA ASP A 127 2.03 0.29 0.11
C ASP A 127 2.35 -0.77 1.16
N ILE A 128 2.84 -0.31 2.32
CA ILE A 128 3.25 -1.13 3.45
C ILE A 128 2.57 -0.61 4.72
N LEU A 129 2.07 -1.52 5.55
CA LEU A 129 1.56 -1.24 6.89
C LEU A 129 2.38 -2.02 7.92
N ILE A 130 3.13 -1.32 8.76
CA ILE A 130 3.80 -1.89 9.93
C ILE A 130 2.95 -1.53 11.14
N PHE A 131 2.27 -2.53 11.72
CA PHE A 131 1.33 -2.36 12.82
C PHE A 131 1.68 -3.32 13.96
N PHE A 132 2.46 -2.85 14.95
CA PHE A 132 2.80 -3.65 16.12
C PHE A 132 1.65 -3.59 17.14
N ILE A 133 0.80 -4.61 17.07
CA ILE A 133 -0.38 -4.80 17.92
C ILE A 133 0.05 -5.51 19.19
N ASP A 134 -0.46 -5.07 20.35
CA ASP A 134 -0.33 -5.82 21.60
C ASP A 134 -1.43 -6.89 21.67
N PRO A 135 -1.10 -8.20 21.61
CA PRO A 135 -2.09 -9.28 21.61
C PRO A 135 -2.56 -9.67 23.01
N LEU A 136 -1.97 -9.12 24.08
CA LEU A 136 -2.27 -9.49 25.48
C LEU A 136 -3.14 -8.46 26.22
N ASP A 137 -3.39 -7.31 25.60
CA ASP A 137 -4.13 -6.18 26.18
C ASP A 137 -5.44 -5.91 25.41
N SER A 138 -6.43 -5.34 26.09
CA SER A 138 -7.74 -5.02 25.51
C SER A 138 -7.77 -3.57 25.00
N HIS A 139 -7.88 -3.39 23.68
CA HIS A 139 -7.85 -2.07 23.05
C HIS A 139 -9.26 -1.52 22.81
N PRO A 140 -9.61 -0.33 23.35
CA PRO A 140 -10.94 0.28 23.15
C PRO A 140 -11.33 0.52 21.68
N HIS A 141 -10.34 0.55 20.79
CA HIS A 141 -10.45 0.78 19.34
C HIS A 141 -10.18 -0.49 18.51
N ASN A 142 -10.29 -1.69 19.09
CA ASN A 142 -10.01 -2.94 18.39
C ASN A 142 -10.87 -3.15 17.11
N SER A 143 -12.08 -2.58 17.07
CA SER A 143 -12.89 -2.50 15.83
C SER A 143 -12.12 -1.90 14.66
N ASP A 144 -11.39 -0.81 14.93
CA ASP A 144 -10.71 0.01 13.94
C ASP A 144 -9.39 -0.66 13.53
N VAL A 145 -8.71 -1.32 14.47
CA VAL A 145 -7.56 -2.22 14.20
C VAL A 145 -7.95 -3.31 13.20
N GLN A 146 -9.05 -4.05 13.46
CA GLN A 146 -9.50 -5.11 12.56
C GLN A 146 -10.00 -4.55 11.21
N ALA A 147 -10.67 -3.40 11.21
CA ALA A 147 -11.10 -2.74 9.98
C ALA A 147 -9.91 -2.32 9.09
N LEU A 148 -8.83 -1.81 9.68
CA LEU A 148 -7.61 -1.41 9.00
C LEU A 148 -6.86 -2.62 8.42
N LEU A 149 -6.68 -3.70 9.20
CA LEU A 149 -6.06 -4.94 8.73
C LEU A 149 -6.87 -5.59 7.59
N ARG A 150 -8.20 -5.58 7.69
CA ARG A 150 -9.09 -6.06 6.62
C ARG A 150 -8.95 -5.22 5.34
N LEU A 151 -8.83 -3.89 5.45
CA LEU A 151 -8.53 -3.03 4.30
C LEU A 151 -7.15 -3.36 3.69
N ALA A 152 -6.13 -3.57 4.52
CA ALA A 152 -4.81 -3.97 4.06
C ALA A 152 -4.86 -5.27 3.22
N GLN A 153 -5.56 -6.30 3.71
CA GLN A 153 -5.76 -7.56 2.99
C GLN A 153 -6.53 -7.37 1.67
N VAL A 154 -7.64 -6.62 1.67
CA VAL A 154 -8.44 -6.36 0.46
C VAL A 154 -7.62 -5.64 -0.61
N TYR A 155 -6.76 -4.69 -0.23
CA TYR A 155 -5.94 -3.94 -1.19
C TYR A 155 -4.59 -4.61 -1.50
N GLY A 156 -4.28 -5.77 -0.90
CA GLY A 156 -2.99 -6.44 -1.07
C GLY A 156 -1.79 -5.64 -0.53
N ILE A 157 -2.01 -4.79 0.48
CA ILE A 157 -0.95 -4.07 1.21
C ILE A 157 -0.02 -5.08 1.87
N ILE A 158 1.29 -4.83 1.81
CA ILE A 158 2.26 -5.63 2.57
C ILE A 158 2.09 -5.29 4.06
N CYS A 159 1.72 -6.26 4.88
CA CYS A 159 1.44 -6.04 6.30
C CYS A 159 2.49 -6.73 7.19
N ALA A 160 3.05 -5.98 8.14
CA ALA A 160 3.99 -6.48 9.14
C ALA A 160 3.42 -6.22 10.54
N THR A 161 3.26 -7.27 11.35
CA THR A 161 2.75 -7.16 12.72
C THR A 161 3.75 -7.54 13.80
N THR A 162 4.96 -7.95 13.39
CA THR A 162 6.08 -8.34 14.26
C THR A 162 7.39 -7.85 13.68
N ALA A 163 8.44 -7.71 14.51
CA ALA A 163 9.79 -7.39 14.06
C ALA A 163 10.31 -8.40 13.02
N SER A 164 10.09 -9.70 13.23
CA SER A 164 10.50 -10.74 12.28
C SER A 164 9.86 -10.54 10.89
N THR A 165 8.59 -10.13 10.81
CA THR A 165 7.97 -9.82 9.51
C THR A 165 8.61 -8.59 8.86
N VAL A 166 9.00 -7.58 9.64
CA VAL A 166 9.71 -6.38 9.14
C VAL A 166 11.08 -6.75 8.57
N ASP A 167 11.84 -7.61 9.25
CA ASP A 167 13.16 -8.07 8.78
C ASP A 167 13.08 -8.77 7.41
N PHE A 168 12.08 -9.66 7.23
CA PHE A 168 11.83 -10.34 5.95
C PHE A 168 11.36 -9.38 4.83
N ILE A 169 10.61 -8.33 5.16
CA ILE A 169 10.17 -7.33 4.18
C ILE A 169 11.36 -6.46 3.74
N PHE A 170 12.16 -5.96 4.67
CA PHE A 170 13.26 -5.03 4.37
C PHE A 170 14.53 -5.71 3.82
N SER A 171 14.72 -7.01 4.06
CA SER A 171 15.74 -7.82 3.37
C SER A 171 15.35 -8.21 1.94
N SER A 172 14.10 -8.03 1.53
CA SER A 172 13.64 -8.37 0.17
C SER A 172 14.19 -7.40 -0.87
N THR A 173 14.74 -7.93 -1.98
CA THR A 173 15.19 -7.11 -3.12
C THR A 173 14.05 -6.25 -3.68
N LYS A 174 12.80 -6.73 -3.60
CA LYS A 174 11.59 -6.03 -4.02
C LYS A 174 11.27 -4.76 -3.21
N MET A 175 11.96 -4.52 -2.10
CA MET A 175 11.79 -3.28 -1.34
C MET A 175 12.24 -2.05 -2.15
N ASN A 176 13.30 -2.18 -2.94
CA ASN A 176 13.89 -1.09 -3.74
C ASN A 176 13.49 -1.13 -5.23
N GLU A 177 12.79 -2.17 -5.67
CA GLU A 177 12.27 -2.29 -7.05
C GLU A 177 10.80 -1.83 -7.13
N PRO A 178 10.29 -1.47 -8.32
CA PRO A 178 8.86 -1.41 -8.56
C PRO A 178 8.21 -2.80 -8.41
N HIS A 179 6.97 -2.85 -7.90
CA HIS A 179 6.23 -4.10 -7.75
C HIS A 179 4.72 -3.88 -7.97
N VAL A 180 4.02 -4.90 -8.48
CA VAL A 180 2.56 -4.85 -8.69
C VAL A 180 1.86 -5.80 -7.74
N ARG A 181 0.90 -5.26 -6.99
CA ARG A 181 -0.06 -6.02 -6.16
C ARG A 181 -1.46 -5.97 -6.78
N LYS A 182 -2.31 -6.93 -6.41
CA LYS A 182 -3.71 -7.02 -6.86
C LYS A 182 -4.67 -6.72 -5.70
N ILE A 183 -5.65 -5.86 -5.96
CA ILE A 183 -6.82 -5.65 -5.09
C ILE A 183 -7.73 -6.88 -5.21
N GLN A 184 -8.08 -7.46 -4.07
CA GLN A 184 -9.01 -8.57 -3.96
C GLN A 184 -10.43 -8.04 -4.18
N ILE A 185 -11.08 -8.52 -5.24
CA ILE A 185 -12.49 -8.25 -5.53
C ILE A 185 -13.22 -9.59 -5.52
N ALA A 186 -14.33 -9.66 -4.81
CA ALA A 186 -15.19 -10.84 -4.82
C ALA A 186 -15.61 -11.14 -6.26
N GLN A 187 -15.36 -12.36 -6.73
CA GLN A 187 -15.95 -12.79 -7.99
C GLN A 187 -17.46 -12.86 -7.79
N THR A 188 -18.20 -12.08 -8.58
CA THR A 188 -19.64 -12.25 -8.71
C THR A 188 -19.88 -13.62 -9.33
N SER A 189 -20.13 -14.62 -8.47
CA SER A 189 -20.65 -15.91 -8.88
C SER A 189 -21.87 -15.66 -9.76
N LYS A 190 -21.97 -16.37 -10.91
CA LYS A 190 -23.21 -16.38 -11.69
C LYS A 190 -24.38 -16.67 -10.72
N PRO A 191 -25.55 -16.01 -10.89
CA PRO A 191 -26.74 -16.43 -10.16
C PRO A 191 -26.96 -17.92 -10.40
N LYS A 192 -27.24 -18.66 -9.33
CA LYS A 192 -27.64 -20.06 -9.39
C LYS A 192 -29.01 -20.20 -10.04
#